data_AF-A0A2D4XQG8-F1
#
_entry.id   AF-A0A2D4XQG8-F1
#
_cell.length_a   1.000
_cell.length_b   1.000
_cell.length_c   1.000
_cell.angle_alpha   90.00
_cell.angle_beta   90.00
_cell.angle_gamma   90.00
#
_symmetry.space_group_name_H-M   'P 1'
#
loop_
_entity.id
_entity.type
_entity.pdbx_description
1 polymer ?
#
loop_
_entity_poly.entity_id
_entity_poly.type
_entity_poly.pdbx_seq_one_letter_code
_entity_poly.pdbx_strand_id
1 'polypeptide(L)'
;MALRPSQQSLRNWTKQKWRTRSGKNSTQGSKATGERYLPSSAIKSLSASEYAASTAAKRKAIKAGKQHSRQPKRIAEKTKQHRT
;
A
#
# COMPACT_ATOMS: atom_id res chain seq x y z
N MET A 1 33.40 3.79 -1.90
CA MET A 1 32.66 4.96 -1.36
C MET A 1 31.42 4.49 -0.62
N ALA A 2 31.14 5.04 0.56
CA ALA A 2 29.87 4.82 1.24
C ALA A 2 28.73 5.51 0.45
N LEU A 3 27.54 4.92 0.43
CA LEU A 3 26.38 5.50 -0.24
C LEU A 3 25.92 6.77 0.49
N ARG A 4 25.48 7.77 -0.27
CA ARG A 4 24.78 8.93 0.31
C ARG A 4 23.43 8.48 0.90
N PRO A 5 22.91 9.16 1.93
CA PRO A 5 21.62 8.83 2.53
C PRO A 5 20.45 8.70 1.53
N SER A 6 20.40 9.57 0.52
CA SER A 6 19.39 9.52 -0.54
C SER A 6 19.51 8.26 -1.41
N GLN A 7 20.75 7.85 -1.74
CA GLN A 7 21.01 6.62 -2.49
C GLN A 7 20.66 5.39 -1.67
N GLN A 8 20.86 5.44 -0.35
CA GLN A 8 20.50 4.34 0.55
C GLN A 8 18.98 4.19 0.68
N SER A 9 18.24 5.29 0.79
CA SER A 9 16.77 5.27 0.79
C SER A 9 16.21 4.77 -0.55
N LEU A 10 16.74 5.25 -1.68
CA LEU A 10 16.33 4.76 -3.00
C LEU A 10 16.59 3.25 -3.14
N ARG A 11 17.76 2.77 -2.72
CA ARG A 11 18.10 1.34 -2.73
C ARG A 11 17.15 0.51 -1.86
N ASN A 12 16.76 1.02 -0.69
CA ASN A 12 15.79 0.35 0.17
C ASN A 12 14.42 0.29 -0.50
N TRP A 13 13.96 1.40 -1.07
CA TRP A 13 12.69 1.46 -1.80
C TRP A 13 12.66 0.50 -3.00
N THR A 14 13.72 0.44 -3.80
CA THR A 14 13.82 -0.49 -4.95
C THR A 14 13.78 -1.97 -4.54
N LYS A 15 14.26 -2.31 -3.33
CA LYS A 15 14.19 -3.68 -2.81
C LYS A 15 12.80 -4.07 -2.31
N GLN A 16 11.91 -3.11 -2.07
CA GLN A 16 10.56 -3.39 -1.61
C GLN A 16 9.73 -4.04 -2.72
N LYS A 17 9.05 -5.14 -2.39
CA LYS A 17 8.11 -5.79 -3.30
C LYS A 17 6.73 -5.17 -3.13
N TRP A 18 6.28 -4.37 -4.07
CA TRP A 18 4.96 -3.72 -4.04
C TRP A 18 3.90 -4.56 -4.74
N ARG A 19 2.77 -4.79 -4.08
CA ARG A 19 1.67 -5.63 -4.60
C ARG A 19 0.34 -5.35 -3.90
N THR A 20 -0.74 -5.96 -4.40
CA THR A 20 -1.97 -6.20 -3.62
C THR A 20 -1.87 -7.55 -2.90
N ARG A 21 -2.73 -7.80 -1.92
CA ARG A 21 -2.75 -9.07 -1.19
C ARG A 21 -3.13 -10.24 -2.10
N SER A 22 -4.11 -10.05 -2.98
CA SER A 22 -4.53 -11.06 -3.96
C SER A 22 -3.60 -11.19 -5.18
N GLY A 23 -2.69 -10.24 -5.40
CA GLY A 23 -1.88 -10.17 -6.63
C GLY A 23 -2.63 -9.61 -7.84
N LYS A 24 -3.94 -9.33 -7.72
CA LYS A 24 -4.74 -8.71 -8.78
C LYS A 24 -4.51 -7.20 -8.85
N ASN A 25 -4.86 -6.61 -9.98
CA ASN A 25 -4.74 -5.17 -10.17
C ASN A 25 -5.59 -4.40 -9.15
N SER A 26 -5.06 -3.26 -8.74
CA SER A 26 -5.72 -2.39 -7.78
C SER A 26 -6.83 -1.56 -8.42
N THR A 27 -6.50 -0.77 -9.45
CA THR A 27 -7.42 0.15 -10.14
C THR A 27 -7.41 -0.01 -11.66
N GLN A 28 -6.45 -0.75 -12.21
CA GLN A 28 -6.24 -0.86 -13.65
C GLN A 28 -6.95 -2.09 -14.25
N GLY A 29 -7.71 -1.85 -15.31
CA GLY A 29 -8.40 -2.88 -16.09
C GLY A 29 -9.68 -3.41 -15.45
N SER A 30 -10.42 -4.21 -16.22
CA SER A 30 -11.72 -4.78 -15.84
C SER A 30 -11.68 -5.71 -14.63
N LYS A 31 -10.49 -6.25 -14.29
CA LYS A 31 -10.27 -7.16 -13.15
C LYS A 31 -9.76 -6.43 -11.88
N ALA A 32 -9.82 -5.10 -11.85
CA ALA A 32 -9.37 -4.31 -10.72
C ALA A 32 -10.21 -4.57 -9.46
N THR A 33 -9.56 -4.89 -8.35
CA THR A 33 -10.27 -5.25 -7.10
C THR A 33 -10.49 -4.08 -6.15
N GLY A 34 -9.90 -2.92 -6.41
CA GLY A 34 -9.87 -1.79 -5.48
C GLY A 34 -9.01 -2.03 -4.24
N GLU A 35 -8.27 -3.14 -4.17
CA GLU A 35 -7.37 -3.46 -3.07
C GLU A 35 -6.26 -2.43 -2.92
N ARG A 36 -5.75 -2.28 -1.70
CA ARG A 36 -4.68 -1.31 -1.47
C ARG A 36 -3.34 -1.86 -1.94
N TYR A 37 -2.65 -1.06 -2.75
CA TYR A 37 -1.31 -1.35 -3.25
C TYR A 37 -0.29 -0.90 -2.19
N LEU A 38 0.46 -1.86 -1.64
CA LEU A 38 1.32 -1.67 -0.47
C LEU A 38 2.61 -2.52 -0.61
N PRO A 39 3.69 -2.19 0.12
CA PRO A 39 4.81 -3.09 0.26
C PRO A 39 4.37 -4.44 0.86
N SER A 40 4.96 -5.53 0.37
CA SER A 40 4.64 -6.89 0.82
C SER A 40 4.87 -7.08 2.32
N SER A 41 5.88 -6.41 2.89
CA SER A 41 6.13 -6.35 4.34
C SER A 41 4.96 -5.71 5.10
N ALA A 42 4.41 -4.61 4.58
CA ALA A 42 3.24 -3.95 5.15
C ALA A 42 1.99 -4.83 5.08
N ILE A 43 1.80 -5.56 3.98
CA ILE A 43 0.64 -6.48 3.84
C ILE A 43 0.72 -7.61 4.87
N LYS A 44 1.93 -8.09 5.17
CA LYS A 44 2.18 -9.14 6.17
C LYS A 44 1.98 -8.65 7.61
N SER A 45 2.24 -7.38 7.90
CA SER A 45 2.07 -6.81 9.26
C SER A 45 0.62 -6.43 9.59
N LEU A 46 -0.27 -6.40 8.60
CA LEU A 46 -1.69 -6.14 8.82
C LEU A 46 -2.47 -7.42 9.10
N SER A 47 -3.38 -7.35 10.06
CA SER A 47 -4.39 -8.38 10.21
C SER A 47 -5.32 -8.43 8.99
N ALA A 48 -6.07 -9.53 8.84
CA ALA A 48 -7.07 -9.64 7.78
C ALA A 48 -8.14 -8.54 7.87
N SER A 49 -8.60 -8.21 9.09
CA SER A 49 -9.59 -7.15 9.32
C SER A 49 -9.05 -5.76 9.01
N GLU A 50 -7.79 -5.47 9.34
CA GLU A 50 -7.16 -4.20 9.01
C GLU A 50 -7.00 -4.03 7.49
N TYR A 51 -6.49 -5.05 6.80
CA TYR A 51 -6.37 -5.01 5.35
C TYR A 51 -7.73 -4.82 4.67
N ALA A 52 -8.76 -5.51 5.15
CA ALA A 52 -10.14 -5.38 4.67
C ALA A 52 -10.68 -3.95 4.88
N ALA A 53 -10.52 -3.38 6.08
CA ALA A 53 -10.96 -2.02 6.39
C ALA A 53 -10.26 -0.96 5.51
N SER A 54 -8.95 -1.11 5.29
CA SER A 54 -8.17 -0.21 4.43
C SER A 54 -8.56 -0.30 2.96
N THR A 55 -8.91 -1.50 2.50
CA THR A 55 -9.43 -1.76 1.15
C THR A 55 -10.85 -1.22 0.99
N ALA A 56 -11.73 -1.40 1.97
CA ALA A 56 -13.09 -0.84 1.95
C ALA A 56 -13.05 0.70 1.87
N ALA A 57 -12.18 1.35 2.64
CA ALA A 57 -11.95 2.79 2.56
C ALA A 57 -11.45 3.22 1.17
N LYS A 58 -10.61 2.40 0.52
CA LYS A 58 -10.15 2.65 -0.85
C LYS A 58 -11.28 2.54 -1.87
N ARG A 59 -12.06 1.45 -1.83
CA ARG A 59 -13.22 1.24 -2.70
C ARG A 59 -14.25 2.36 -2.55
N LYS A 60 -14.54 2.80 -1.32
CA LYS A 60 -15.44 3.93 -1.05
C LYS A 60 -14.95 5.22 -1.70
N ALA A 61 -13.66 5.51 -1.61
CA ALA A 61 -13.07 6.70 -2.23
C ALA A 61 -13.11 6.63 -3.77
N ILE A 62 -12.81 5.46 -4.35
CA ILE A 62 -12.92 5.23 -5.80
C ILE A 62 -14.37 5.44 -6.27
N LYS A 63 -15.34 4.84 -5.58
CA LYS A 63 -16.77 5.01 -5.90
C LYS A 63 -17.21 6.47 -5.82
N ALA A 64 -16.61 7.24 -4.92
CA ALA A 64 -16.84 8.67 -4.78
C ALA A 64 -16.05 9.54 -5.77
N GLY A 65 -15.36 8.95 -6.76
CA GLY A 65 -14.57 9.69 -7.76
C GLY A 65 -13.31 10.38 -7.23
N LYS A 66 -12.85 10.02 -6.02
CA LYS A 66 -11.69 10.67 -5.42
C LYS A 66 -10.39 10.14 -6.03
N GLN A 67 -9.52 11.06 -6.48
CA GLN A 67 -8.16 10.74 -6.92
C GLN A 67 -7.31 10.08 -5.82
N HIS A 68 -7.53 10.48 -4.56
CA HIS A 68 -6.80 9.98 -3.40
C HIS A 68 -7.70 9.39 -2.32
N SER A 69 -7.27 8.27 -1.74
CA SER A 69 -7.96 7.60 -0.63
C SER A 69 -7.09 7.58 0.63
N ARG A 70 -7.54 8.29 1.67
CA ARG A 70 -6.90 8.29 2.99
C ARG A 70 -7.11 6.93 3.67
N GLN A 71 -6.03 6.37 4.22
CA GLN A 71 -6.11 5.16 5.05
C GLN A 71 -6.68 5.47 6.43
N PRO A 72 -7.37 4.52 7.08
CA PRO A 72 -7.68 4.62 8.50
C PRO A 72 -6.41 4.89 9.31
N LYS A 73 -6.46 5.81 10.29
CA LYS A 73 -5.29 6.39 10.95
C LYS A 73 -4.32 5.32 11.52
N ARG A 74 -4.85 4.36 12.28
CA ARG A 74 -4.07 3.27 12.88
C ARG A 74 -3.34 2.41 11.83
N ILE A 75 -3.97 2.18 10.69
CA ILE A 75 -3.40 1.39 9.58
C ILE A 75 -2.35 2.20 8.83
N ALA A 76 -2.61 3.50 8.64
CA ALA A 76 -1.62 4.42 8.08
C ALA A 76 -0.32 4.43 8.92
N GLU A 77 -0.44 4.49 10.25
CA GLU A 77 0.70 4.47 11.18
C GLU A 77 1.52 3.17 11.06
N LYS A 78 0.85 2.01 11.10
CA LYS A 78 1.51 0.71 10.87
C LYS A 78 2.20 0.63 9.51
N THR A 79 1.48 0.96 8.45
CA THR A 79 2.02 0.84 7.09
C THR A 79 3.09 1.87 6.77
N LYS A 80 3.19 3.00 7.50
CA LYS A 80 4.21 4.03 7.27
C LYS A 80 5.62 3.50 7.50
N GLN A 81 5.81 2.66 8.51
CA GLN A 81 7.10 2.08 8.90
C GLN A 81 7.70 1.16 7.82
N HIS A 82 6.90 0.71 6.85
CA HIS A 82 7.32 -0.22 5.81
C HIS A 82 7.65 0.45 4.46
N ARG A 83 7.60 1.80 4.39
CA ARG A 83 7.70 2.57 3.13
C ARG A 83 9.00 3.38 3.02
N THR A 84 9.90 3.23 3.98
CA THR A 84 11.15 4.00 4.13
C THR A 84 12.36 3.29 3.55
#